data_AF-A0A7V4U057-F1
#
_entry.id   AF-A0A7V4U057-F1
#
_cell.length_a   1.000
_cell.length_b   1.000
_cell.length_c   1.000
_cell.angle_alpha   90.00
_cell.angle_beta   90.00
_cell.angle_gamma   90.00
#
_symmetry.space_group_name_H-M   'P 1'
#
loop_
_entity.id
_entity.type
_entity.pdbx_description
1 polymer ?
#
loop_
_entity_poly.entity_id
_entity_poly.type
_entity_poly.pdbx_seq_one_letter_code
_entity_poly.pdbx_strand_id
1 'polypeptide(L)'
;MNKAELYPDKTVDTLKQENERLSSLLQITQDLSSTLELDELLFKITDVVRATLKADRCTVFLLDTERNELWSKVATGVKKEIRFPANQGIAGHVATTGEVLNIPDAYADPRFNPEIDKKTGYRTRNMLTMPMRNNQGEIIGVFQILNKLDGAFSEEDEELLRGISGVAAASIENAQLYDELNKSFVSFIETLSSALDARDYITSGHSRRVTLYAVEIARLMRLSQEEINVIRYASLLHDIGKIGIPEIVLFKNKKLTEDEYEIIKRHASLSKSILSKIHFQRRLRDIPAIAASHHEKIDGTGYPEGLKGEQIPLGGKIIAVCDVFDALTSRRQYRDRMELEKVMDILEKETATSFEPFVVYQFKNIPLNVLIEILEFGHNDDLDRDDLQFLRDYTLKDLLQVRRNGAQNDNEAKMEEVFMRYYLRKYRL
;
A
#
# COMPACT_ATOMS: atom_id res chain seq x y z
N MET A 1 5.47 -59.60 51.21
CA MET A 1 5.84 -59.23 49.83
C MET A 1 4.67 -58.41 49.28
N ASN A 2 4.61 -57.09 49.49
CA ASN A 2 5.43 -56.02 48.93
C ASN A 2 5.27 -55.87 47.41
N LYS A 3 4.38 -54.96 46.99
CA LYS A 3 4.52 -54.00 45.87
C LYS A 3 3.21 -53.22 45.70
N ALA A 4 2.92 -52.35 46.67
CA ALA A 4 2.09 -51.18 46.45
C ALA A 4 3.07 -50.02 46.20
N GLU A 5 3.62 -49.95 44.99
CA GLU A 5 4.35 -48.76 44.55
C GLU A 5 3.32 -47.71 44.12
N LEU A 6 2.97 -46.85 45.08
CA LEU A 6 2.58 -45.45 44.88
C LEU A 6 3.38 -44.88 43.70
N TYR A 7 2.77 -44.49 42.57
CA TYR A 7 3.15 -43.38 41.66
C TYR A 7 2.19 -43.29 40.43
N PRO A 8 1.01 -42.62 40.54
CA PRO A 8 0.31 -42.16 39.32
C PRO A 8 0.00 -40.64 39.26
N ASP A 9 -0.11 -39.93 40.40
CA ASP A 9 -0.63 -38.54 40.40
C ASP A 9 0.35 -37.52 39.79
N LYS A 10 1.64 -37.60 40.14
CA LYS A 10 2.65 -36.68 39.60
C LYS A 10 2.75 -36.76 38.09
N THR A 11 2.64 -37.96 37.51
CA THR A 11 2.74 -38.16 36.06
C THR A 11 1.56 -37.55 35.32
N VAL A 12 0.35 -37.66 35.88
CA VAL A 12 -0.86 -37.06 35.28
C VAL A 12 -0.84 -35.54 35.37
N ASP A 13 -0.36 -34.98 36.49
CA ASP A 13 -0.24 -33.53 36.65
C ASP A 13 0.87 -32.93 35.75
N THR A 14 2.01 -33.62 35.61
CA THR A 14 3.06 -33.23 34.64
C THR A 14 2.53 -33.28 33.20
N LEU A 15 1.80 -34.34 32.82
CA LEU A 15 1.21 -34.45 31.49
C LEU A 15 0.15 -33.37 31.22
N LYS A 16 -0.64 -33.00 32.23
CA LYS A 16 -1.59 -31.88 32.11
C LYS A 16 -0.86 -30.56 31.91
N GLN A 17 0.18 -30.28 32.68
CA GLN A 17 1.00 -29.07 32.50
C GLN A 17 1.68 -29.03 31.13
N GLU A 18 2.23 -30.15 30.65
CA GLU A 18 2.78 -30.23 29.29
C GLU A 18 1.73 -29.98 28.22
N ASN A 19 0.52 -30.52 28.37
CA ASN A 19 -0.57 -30.32 27.41
C ASN A 19 -1.09 -28.87 27.41
N GLU A 20 -1.16 -28.22 28.57
CA GLU A 20 -1.48 -26.79 28.69
C GLU A 20 -0.40 -25.91 28.06
N ARG A 21 0.89 -26.25 28.23
CA ARG A 21 2.01 -25.57 27.56
C ARG A 21 1.95 -25.73 26.04
N LEU A 22 1.70 -26.93 25.54
CA LEU A 22 1.57 -27.21 24.11
C LEU A 22 0.37 -26.46 23.49
N SER A 23 -0.78 -26.47 24.18
CA SER A 23 -1.97 -25.74 23.74
C SER A 23 -1.70 -24.24 23.65
N SER A 24 -0.97 -23.68 24.63
CA SER A 24 -0.57 -22.27 24.64
C SER A 24 0.37 -21.94 23.47
N LEU A 25 1.36 -22.78 23.18
CA LEU A 25 2.25 -22.60 22.02
C LEU A 25 1.52 -22.72 20.68
N LEU A 26 0.55 -23.64 20.56
CA LEU A 26 -0.28 -23.78 19.37
C LEU A 26 -1.14 -22.54 19.12
N GLN A 27 -1.75 -21.99 20.18
CA GLN A 27 -2.52 -20.76 20.08
C GLN A 27 -1.65 -19.58 19.65
N ILE A 28 -0.45 -19.42 20.24
CA ILE A 28 0.52 -18.41 19.81
C ILE A 28 0.87 -18.58 18.33
N THR A 29 1.10 -19.83 17.89
CA THR A 29 1.44 -20.11 16.48
C THR A 29 0.30 -19.70 15.54
N GLN A 30 -0.94 -20.00 15.89
CA GLN A 30 -2.12 -19.59 15.11
C GLN A 30 -2.27 -18.07 15.06
N ASP A 31 -2.09 -17.41 16.20
CA ASP A 31 -2.23 -15.96 16.31
C ASP A 31 -1.15 -15.23 15.49
N LEU A 32 0.11 -15.68 15.56
CA LEU A 32 1.23 -15.09 14.82
C LEU A 32 1.16 -15.37 13.32
N SER A 33 0.78 -16.58 12.90
CA SER A 33 0.70 -16.95 11.48
C SER A 33 -0.47 -16.30 10.72
N SER A 34 -1.44 -15.73 11.44
CA SER A 34 -2.62 -15.09 10.84
C SER A 34 -2.36 -13.71 10.22
N THR A 35 -1.20 -13.10 10.50
CA THR A 35 -0.92 -11.69 10.18
C THR A 35 0.26 -11.59 9.22
N LEU A 36 0.05 -10.91 8.09
CA LEU A 36 1.11 -10.64 7.09
C LEU A 36 1.64 -9.20 7.16
N GLU A 37 0.96 -8.33 7.90
CA GLU A 37 1.41 -6.96 8.15
C GLU A 37 2.50 -6.97 9.24
N LEU A 38 3.73 -6.66 8.85
CA LEU A 38 4.91 -6.76 9.73
C LEU A 38 4.74 -5.96 11.03
N ASP A 39 4.20 -4.75 10.94
CA ASP A 39 4.01 -3.90 12.11
C ASP A 39 3.07 -4.57 13.12
N GLU A 40 1.84 -4.93 12.70
CA GLU A 40 0.87 -5.60 13.55
C GLU A 40 1.41 -6.91 14.14
N LEU A 41 2.18 -7.66 13.34
CA LEU A 41 2.84 -8.87 13.78
C LEU A 41 3.85 -8.61 14.90
N LEU A 42 4.72 -7.60 14.75
CA LEU A 42 5.70 -7.22 15.78
C LEU A 42 5.00 -6.83 17.09
N PHE A 43 3.92 -6.04 17.02
CA PHE A 43 3.11 -5.70 18.20
C PHE A 43 2.57 -6.95 18.89
N LYS A 44 1.92 -7.85 18.15
CA LYS A 44 1.38 -9.11 18.70
C LYS A 44 2.47 -9.96 19.34
N ILE A 45 3.62 -10.12 18.69
CA ILE A 45 4.76 -10.87 19.21
C ILE A 45 5.21 -10.27 20.55
N THR A 46 5.36 -8.93 20.64
CA THR A 46 5.78 -8.29 21.89
C THR A 46 4.78 -8.50 23.02
N ASP A 47 3.48 -8.41 22.75
CA ASP A 47 2.43 -8.62 23.75
C ASP A 47 2.38 -10.06 24.25
N VAL A 48 2.47 -11.03 23.32
CA VAL A 48 2.51 -12.46 23.64
C VAL A 48 3.72 -12.77 24.52
N VAL A 49 4.93 -12.38 24.10
CA VAL A 49 6.16 -12.68 24.85
C VAL A 49 6.14 -12.01 26.22
N ARG A 50 5.67 -10.74 26.31
CA ARG A 50 5.53 -10.03 27.59
C ARG A 50 4.62 -10.79 28.55
N ALA A 51 3.47 -11.26 28.08
CA ALA A 51 2.50 -11.98 28.89
C ALA A 51 3.02 -13.36 29.31
N THR A 52 3.56 -14.15 28.36
CA THR A 52 4.07 -15.50 28.64
C THR A 52 5.22 -15.47 29.64
N LEU A 53 6.15 -14.53 29.48
CA LEU A 53 7.29 -14.41 30.38
C LEU A 53 7.01 -13.53 31.61
N LYS A 54 5.78 -13.06 31.83
CA LYS A 54 5.43 -12.15 32.95
C LYS A 54 6.45 -11.03 33.14
N ALA A 55 6.73 -10.30 32.08
CA ALA A 55 7.69 -9.20 32.07
C ALA A 55 6.98 -7.85 31.96
N ASP A 56 7.68 -6.79 32.34
CA ASP A 56 7.18 -5.41 32.20
C ASP A 56 7.20 -4.97 30.72
N ARG A 57 8.30 -5.26 30.01
CA ARG A 57 8.48 -4.86 28.60
C ARG A 57 9.12 -5.95 27.76
N CYS A 58 8.69 -6.01 26.50
CA CYS A 58 9.33 -6.79 25.45
C CYS A 58 9.55 -5.86 24.25
N THR A 59 10.74 -5.92 23.68
CA THR A 59 11.09 -5.26 22.42
C THR A 59 11.63 -6.28 21.45
N VAL A 60 11.12 -6.26 20.22
CA VAL A 60 11.68 -7.01 19.10
C VAL A 60 12.49 -6.06 18.25
N PHE A 61 13.79 -6.33 18.12
CA PHE A 61 14.68 -5.64 17.18
C PHE A 61 14.87 -6.52 15.94
N LEU A 62 14.61 -5.98 14.75
CA LEU A 62 14.93 -6.65 13.50
C LEU A 62 16.30 -6.19 13.00
N LEU A 63 17.04 -7.11 12.39
CA LEU A 63 18.33 -6.82 11.79
C LEU A 63 18.13 -6.36 10.34
N ASP A 64 18.58 -5.15 10.04
CA ASP A 64 18.76 -4.67 8.68
C ASP A 64 20.20 -4.97 8.26
N THR A 65 20.35 -5.97 7.40
CA THR A 65 21.65 -6.47 6.93
C THR A 65 22.32 -5.51 5.95
N GLU A 66 21.55 -4.73 5.19
CA GLU A 66 22.10 -3.76 4.24
C GLU A 66 22.77 -2.57 4.96
N ARG A 67 22.15 -2.09 6.05
CA ARG A 67 22.69 -0.98 6.84
C ARG A 67 23.54 -1.43 8.03
N ASN A 68 23.53 -2.72 8.35
CA ASN A 68 24.15 -3.30 9.54
C ASN A 68 23.65 -2.65 10.84
N GLU A 69 22.32 -2.52 10.95
CA GLU A 69 21.63 -1.84 12.05
C GLU A 69 20.51 -2.70 12.62
N LEU A 70 20.28 -2.59 13.92
CA LEU A 70 19.08 -3.11 14.57
C LEU A 70 18.03 -2.01 14.62
N TRP A 71 16.79 -2.35 14.30
CA TRP A 71 15.66 -1.41 14.34
C TRP A 71 14.42 -2.02 14.99
N SER A 72 13.59 -1.18 15.60
CA SER A 72 12.33 -1.59 16.21
C SER A 72 11.30 -0.46 16.14
N LYS A 73 10.03 -0.83 15.98
CA LYS A 73 8.90 0.08 16.14
C LYS A 73 8.35 -0.04 17.57
N VAL A 74 8.37 1.06 18.31
CA VAL A 74 8.03 1.06 19.73
C VAL A 74 6.52 0.95 19.92
N ALA A 75 6.10 -0.01 20.76
CA ALA A 75 4.68 -0.25 21.00
C ALA A 75 3.99 0.76 21.94
N THR A 76 4.74 1.61 22.61
CA THR A 76 4.24 2.51 23.68
C THR A 76 3.81 3.88 23.17
N GLY A 77 2.92 3.93 22.18
CA GLY A 77 2.20 5.17 21.78
C GLY A 77 3.04 6.27 21.12
N VAL A 78 4.33 6.05 20.87
CA VAL A 78 5.21 6.98 20.15
C VAL A 78 5.56 6.35 18.80
N LYS A 79 5.08 6.94 17.70
CA LYS A 79 5.45 6.56 16.32
C LYS A 79 6.89 6.93 15.97
N LYS A 80 7.88 6.43 16.72
CA LYS A 80 9.29 6.67 16.44
C LYS A 80 10.05 5.36 16.37
N GLU A 81 10.64 5.12 15.20
CA GLU A 81 11.56 4.01 14.95
C GLU A 81 12.83 4.22 15.81
N ILE A 82 13.19 3.20 16.58
CA ILE A 82 14.49 3.13 17.25
C ILE A 82 15.42 2.40 16.31
N ARG A 83 16.61 2.96 16.05
CA ARG A 83 17.61 2.38 15.17
C ARG A 83 19.01 2.66 15.67
N PHE A 84 19.88 1.65 15.66
CA PHE A 84 21.27 1.75 16.12
C PHE A 84 22.15 0.65 15.48
N PRO A 85 23.49 0.82 15.45
CA PRO A 85 24.42 -0.18 14.90
C PRO A 85 24.22 -1.58 15.49
N ALA A 86 24.27 -2.60 14.64
CA ALA A 86 23.98 -3.99 15.01
C ALA A 86 24.98 -4.61 16.00
N ASN A 87 26.11 -3.95 16.27
CA ASN A 87 27.12 -4.37 17.24
C ASN A 87 27.06 -3.61 18.57
N GLN A 88 26.10 -2.70 18.75
CA GLN A 88 26.04 -1.83 19.92
C GLN A 88 25.12 -2.37 21.02
N GLY A 89 25.61 -2.31 22.26
CA GLY A 89 24.84 -2.65 23.46
C GLY A 89 24.54 -4.15 23.60
N ILE A 90 23.59 -4.47 24.47
CA ILE A 90 23.22 -5.87 24.78
C ILE A 90 22.56 -6.54 23.57
N ALA A 91 21.57 -5.89 22.96
CA ALA A 91 20.93 -6.40 21.75
C ALA A 91 21.94 -6.61 20.61
N GLY A 92 22.89 -5.68 20.41
CA GLY A 92 23.90 -5.82 19.38
C GLY A 92 24.92 -6.93 19.65
N HIS A 93 25.28 -7.15 20.92
CA HIS A 93 26.12 -8.29 21.29
C HIS A 93 25.41 -9.63 20.95
N VAL A 94 24.12 -9.74 21.27
CA VAL A 94 23.33 -10.93 20.94
C VAL A 94 23.15 -11.09 19.43
N ALA A 95 22.92 -10.01 18.69
CA ALA A 95 22.81 -10.04 17.23
C ALA A 95 24.10 -10.50 16.54
N THR A 96 25.26 -10.15 17.10
CA THR A 96 26.58 -10.46 16.50
C THR A 96 27.13 -11.81 16.92
N THR A 97 26.94 -12.22 18.18
CA THR A 97 27.45 -13.50 18.70
C THR A 97 26.44 -14.63 18.55
N GLY A 98 25.15 -14.32 18.59
CA GLY A 98 24.08 -15.31 18.66
C GLY A 98 23.97 -16.02 20.01
N GLU A 99 24.62 -15.50 21.05
CA GLU A 99 24.55 -16.01 22.41
C GLU A 99 23.33 -15.43 23.15
N VAL A 100 22.69 -16.24 23.99
CA VAL A 100 21.59 -15.80 24.85
C VAL A 100 22.19 -15.12 26.09
N LEU A 101 21.65 -13.95 26.46
CA LEU A 101 22.07 -13.22 27.66
C LEU A 101 20.93 -13.10 28.64
N ASN A 102 21.08 -13.75 29.79
CA ASN A 102 20.21 -13.60 30.96
C ASN A 102 20.96 -12.81 32.03
N ILE A 103 20.57 -11.55 32.22
CA ILE A 103 21.30 -10.56 33.02
C ILE A 103 20.47 -10.23 34.27
N PRO A 104 20.94 -10.61 35.48
CA PRO A 104 20.22 -10.37 36.73
C PRO A 104 20.21 -8.89 37.17
N ASP A 105 21.24 -8.12 36.83
CA ASP A 105 21.33 -6.68 37.07
C ASP A 105 21.88 -5.97 35.83
N ALA A 106 21.02 -5.24 35.13
CA ALA A 106 21.37 -4.50 33.92
C ALA A 106 22.44 -3.43 34.18
N TYR A 107 22.43 -2.78 35.35
CA TYR A 107 23.41 -1.72 35.66
C TYR A 107 24.80 -2.26 36.02
N ALA A 108 24.90 -3.56 36.30
CA ALA A 108 26.17 -4.24 36.51
C ALA A 108 26.82 -4.70 35.19
N ASP A 109 26.07 -4.77 34.08
CA ASP A 109 26.59 -5.18 32.78
C ASP A 109 27.20 -3.98 32.03
N PRO A 110 28.49 -4.02 31.63
CA PRO A 110 29.15 -2.91 30.96
C PRO A 110 28.58 -2.60 29.56
N ARG A 111 27.81 -3.52 28.96
CA ARG A 111 27.15 -3.33 27.66
C ARG A 111 25.82 -2.59 27.78
N PHE A 112 25.28 -2.43 28.99
CA PHE A 112 24.02 -1.73 29.21
C PHE A 112 24.20 -0.22 29.06
N ASN A 113 23.29 0.44 28.34
CA ASN A 113 23.28 1.89 28.16
C ASN A 113 22.22 2.54 29.07
N PRO A 114 22.59 3.15 30.21
CA PRO A 114 21.64 3.73 31.15
C PRO A 114 21.04 5.06 30.70
N GLU A 115 21.50 5.65 29.58
CA GLU A 115 21.02 6.97 29.13
C GLU A 115 19.54 6.95 28.73
N ILE A 116 19.03 5.81 28.24
CA ILE A 116 17.61 5.65 27.88
C ILE A 116 16.75 5.65 29.15
N ASP A 117 17.16 4.91 30.17
CA ASP A 117 16.51 4.86 31.48
C ASP A 117 16.46 6.26 32.13
N LYS A 118 17.59 6.97 32.13
CA LYS A 118 17.68 8.35 32.65
C LYS A 118 16.72 9.32 31.95
N LYS A 119 16.59 9.21 30.62
CA LYS A 119 15.70 10.08 29.82
C LYS A 119 14.23 9.77 30.01
N THR A 120 13.88 8.49 30.19
CA THR A 120 12.48 8.04 30.25
C THR A 120 11.94 7.94 31.68
N GLY A 121 12.82 8.01 32.70
CA GLY A 121 12.47 7.73 34.08
C GLY A 121 12.19 6.24 34.35
N TYR A 122 12.42 5.38 33.37
CA TYR A 122 12.28 3.93 33.50
C TYR A 122 13.53 3.34 34.16
N ARG A 123 13.36 2.29 34.98
CA ARG A 123 14.48 1.57 35.61
C ARG A 123 14.48 0.12 35.16
N THR A 124 15.51 -0.24 34.40
CA THR A 124 15.81 -1.60 34.01
C THR A 124 16.55 -2.29 35.17
N ARG A 125 15.99 -3.41 35.65
CA ARG A 125 16.52 -4.24 36.73
C ARG A 125 17.21 -5.46 36.16
N ASN A 126 16.45 -6.38 35.57
CA ASN A 126 16.96 -7.59 34.93
C ASN A 126 16.46 -7.66 33.48
N MET A 127 17.15 -8.45 32.67
CA MET A 127 16.80 -8.60 31.26
C MET A 127 17.19 -9.96 30.69
N LEU A 128 16.36 -10.45 29.77
CA LEU A 128 16.62 -11.63 28.97
C LEU A 128 16.66 -11.21 27.50
N THR A 129 17.78 -11.49 26.84
CA THR A 129 18.00 -11.13 25.43
C THR A 129 18.37 -12.37 24.64
N MET A 130 17.67 -12.63 23.54
CA MET A 130 17.80 -13.87 22.76
C MET A 130 17.76 -13.58 21.26
N PRO A 131 18.61 -14.22 20.43
CA PRO A 131 18.55 -14.04 18.99
C PRO A 131 17.33 -14.75 18.40
N MET A 132 16.80 -14.17 17.34
CA MET A 132 15.77 -14.75 16.49
C MET A 132 16.44 -15.34 15.27
N ARG A 133 16.29 -16.65 15.07
CA ARG A 133 16.93 -17.37 13.96
C ARG A 133 15.89 -17.86 12.98
N ASN A 134 16.14 -17.65 11.69
CA ASN A 134 15.34 -18.26 10.64
C ASN A 134 15.66 -19.76 10.48
N ASN A 135 14.98 -20.42 9.55
CA ASN A 135 15.19 -21.84 9.27
C ASN A 135 16.59 -22.18 8.74
N GLN A 136 17.33 -21.18 8.27
CA GLN A 136 18.72 -21.31 7.80
C GLN A 136 19.74 -21.12 8.94
N GLY A 137 19.27 -20.76 10.14
CA GLY A 137 20.09 -20.48 11.31
C GLY A 137 20.63 -19.06 11.39
N GLU A 138 20.28 -18.21 10.42
CA GLU A 138 20.69 -16.80 10.34
C GLU A 138 19.93 -15.96 11.36
N ILE A 139 20.60 -14.98 11.95
CA ILE A 139 19.99 -14.09 12.93
C ILE A 139 19.26 -12.99 12.16
N ILE A 140 17.93 -12.99 12.27
CA ILE A 140 17.07 -11.98 11.63
C ILE A 140 16.63 -10.87 12.59
N GLY A 141 16.91 -11.05 13.88
CA GLY A 141 16.53 -10.10 14.92
C GLY A 141 16.89 -10.58 16.32
N VAL A 142 16.45 -9.83 17.32
CA VAL A 142 16.73 -10.06 18.73
C VAL A 142 15.51 -9.71 19.56
N PHE A 143 15.12 -10.63 20.44
CA PHE A 143 14.22 -10.34 21.55
C PHE A 143 14.98 -9.69 22.68
N GLN A 144 14.42 -8.62 23.25
CA GLN A 144 14.90 -8.03 24.49
C GLN A 144 13.73 -7.84 25.46
N ILE A 145 13.75 -8.61 26.54
CA ILE A 145 12.72 -8.61 27.57
C ILE A 145 13.28 -7.99 28.83
N LEU A 146 12.54 -7.05 29.43
CA LEU A 146 12.98 -6.26 30.57
C LEU A 146 12.05 -6.49 31.76
N ASN A 147 12.66 -6.53 32.95
CA ASN A 147 11.98 -6.52 34.24
C ASN A 147 10.95 -7.65 34.40
N LYS A 148 11.43 -8.86 34.69
CA LYS A 148 10.56 -9.95 35.17
C LYS A 148 9.78 -9.50 36.40
N LEU A 149 8.46 -9.74 36.40
CA LEU A 149 7.55 -9.25 37.45
C LEU A 149 7.65 -10.06 38.75
N ASP A 150 7.99 -11.35 38.67
CA ASP A 150 8.04 -12.29 39.81
C ASP A 150 9.46 -12.76 40.17
N GLY A 151 10.51 -12.04 39.76
CA GLY A 151 11.89 -12.33 40.19
C GLY A 151 12.94 -12.04 39.12
N ALA A 152 13.83 -13.01 38.90
CA ALA A 152 14.79 -13.07 37.79
C ALA A 152 14.31 -14.06 36.73
N PHE A 153 14.79 -13.92 35.49
CA PHE A 153 14.47 -14.87 34.42
C PHE A 153 15.11 -16.24 34.70
N SER A 154 14.33 -17.30 34.61
CA SER A 154 14.78 -18.69 34.85
C SER A 154 15.23 -19.39 33.56
N GLU A 155 15.84 -20.56 33.68
CA GLU A 155 16.10 -21.43 32.51
C GLU A 155 14.80 -21.84 31.80
N GLU A 156 13.69 -22.00 32.53
CA GLU A 156 12.37 -22.25 31.95
C GLU A 156 11.89 -21.06 31.09
N ASP A 157 12.16 -19.82 31.52
CA ASP A 157 11.87 -18.63 30.71
C ASP A 157 12.69 -18.61 29.42
N GLU A 158 13.94 -19.05 29.48
CA GLU A 158 14.79 -19.20 28.29
C GLU A 158 14.24 -20.27 27.33
N GLU A 159 13.81 -21.43 27.84
CA GLU A 159 13.21 -22.49 27.02
C GLU A 159 11.89 -22.03 26.36
N LEU A 160 11.02 -21.37 27.13
CA LEU A 160 9.77 -20.81 26.62
C LEU A 160 10.02 -19.77 25.53
N LEU A 161 10.95 -18.83 25.77
CA LEU A 161 11.31 -17.83 24.78
C LEU A 161 11.91 -18.46 23.52
N ARG A 162 12.73 -19.51 23.66
CA ARG A 162 13.32 -20.23 22.53
C ARG A 162 12.24 -20.87 21.65
N GLY A 163 11.22 -21.46 22.26
CA GLY A 163 10.06 -22.01 21.55
C GLY A 163 9.28 -20.94 20.78
N ILE A 164 9.01 -19.80 21.40
CA ILE A 164 8.33 -18.67 20.74
C ILE A 164 9.22 -18.06 19.66
N SER A 165 10.53 -17.97 19.89
CA SER A 165 11.49 -17.32 19.00
C SER A 165 11.52 -17.95 17.61
N GLY A 166 11.48 -19.28 17.52
CA GLY A 166 11.42 -19.97 16.22
C GLY A 166 10.14 -19.63 15.42
N VAL A 167 8.98 -19.63 16.08
CA VAL A 167 7.69 -19.30 15.44
C VAL A 167 7.62 -17.83 15.02
N ALA A 168 8.06 -16.95 15.92
CA ALA A 168 8.12 -15.52 15.67
C ALA A 168 9.06 -15.20 14.50
N ALA A 169 10.24 -15.85 14.46
CA ALA A 169 11.20 -15.66 13.39
C ALA A 169 10.63 -16.08 12.02
N ALA A 170 10.02 -17.26 11.94
CA ALA A 170 9.39 -17.73 10.70
C ALA A 170 8.23 -16.83 10.23
N SER A 171 7.43 -16.32 11.17
CA SER A 171 6.30 -15.44 10.84
C SER A 171 6.77 -14.07 10.36
N ILE A 172 7.82 -13.50 10.99
CA ILE A 172 8.43 -12.24 10.56
C ILE A 172 9.07 -12.38 9.18
N GLU A 173 9.84 -13.45 8.95
CA GLU A 173 10.46 -13.72 7.64
C GLU A 173 9.39 -13.83 6.55
N ASN A 174 8.30 -14.56 6.82
CA ASN A 174 7.18 -14.67 5.88
C ASN A 174 6.51 -13.31 5.60
N ALA A 175 6.31 -12.46 6.62
CA ALA A 175 5.77 -11.12 6.46
C ALA A 175 6.70 -10.21 5.63
N GLN A 176 8.02 -10.28 5.87
CA GLN A 176 9.03 -9.54 5.09
C GLN A 176 9.07 -10.00 3.64
N LEU A 177 9.09 -11.31 3.38
CA LEU A 177 9.04 -11.87 2.03
C LEU A 177 7.77 -11.46 1.28
N TYR A 178 6.62 -11.41 1.98
CA TYR A 178 5.37 -10.94 1.40
C TYR A 178 5.42 -9.46 1.03
N ASP A 179 5.98 -8.61 1.89
CA ASP A 179 6.18 -7.18 1.63
C ASP A 179 7.16 -6.96 0.45
N GLU A 180 8.27 -7.69 0.39
CA GLU A 180 9.22 -7.65 -0.73
C GLU A 180 8.59 -8.07 -2.05
N LEU A 181 7.76 -9.11 -2.05
CA LEU A 181 7.02 -9.55 -3.22
C LEU A 181 6.05 -8.45 -3.70
N ASN A 182 5.33 -7.81 -2.78
CA ASN A 182 4.41 -6.72 -3.11
C ASN A 182 5.16 -5.48 -3.65
N LYS A 183 6.28 -5.08 -3.03
CA LYS A 183 7.13 -3.99 -3.52
C LYS A 183 7.66 -4.27 -4.92
N SER A 184 8.16 -5.49 -5.14
CA SER A 184 8.65 -5.94 -6.45
C SER A 184 7.55 -5.91 -7.51
N PHE A 185 6.33 -6.36 -7.15
CA PHE A 185 5.18 -6.30 -8.05
C PHE A 185 4.81 -4.86 -8.41
N VAL A 186 4.69 -3.95 -7.43
CA VAL A 186 4.39 -2.53 -7.67
C VAL A 186 5.46 -1.90 -8.56
N SER A 187 6.73 -2.08 -8.22
CA SER A 187 7.85 -1.56 -9.01
C SER A 187 7.85 -2.08 -10.44
N PHE A 188 7.52 -3.36 -10.65
CA PHE A 188 7.38 -3.93 -11.98
C PHE A 188 6.26 -3.27 -12.80
N ILE A 189 5.08 -3.06 -12.20
CA ILE A 189 3.95 -2.37 -12.86
C ILE A 189 4.31 -0.92 -13.22
N GLU A 190 4.93 -0.19 -12.30
CA GLU A 190 5.37 1.20 -12.53
C GLU A 190 6.44 1.28 -13.63
N THR A 191 7.33 0.29 -13.70
CA THR A 191 8.36 0.18 -14.74
C THR A 191 7.73 -0.06 -16.11
N LEU A 192 6.73 -0.95 -16.21
CA LEU A 192 5.99 -1.19 -17.46
C LEU A 192 5.27 0.07 -17.95
N SER A 193 4.60 0.79 -17.05
CA SER A 193 3.96 2.06 -17.38
C SER A 193 4.97 3.11 -17.83
N SER A 194 6.11 3.22 -17.15
CA SER A 194 7.15 4.18 -17.53
C SER A 194 7.78 3.84 -18.88
N ALA A 195 7.93 2.55 -19.22
CA ALA A 195 8.40 2.11 -20.53
C ALA A 195 7.40 2.43 -21.66
N LEU A 196 6.10 2.33 -21.38
CA LEU A 196 5.04 2.76 -22.29
C LEU A 196 5.11 4.28 -22.53
N ASP A 197 5.17 5.08 -21.46
CA ASP A 197 5.25 6.54 -21.54
C ASP A 197 6.51 7.01 -22.28
N ALA A 198 7.65 6.31 -22.13
CA ALA A 198 8.88 6.62 -22.85
C ALA A 198 8.74 6.41 -24.36
N ARG A 199 7.90 5.47 -24.79
CA ARG A 199 7.57 5.26 -26.20
C ARG A 199 6.52 6.25 -26.67
N ASP A 200 5.42 6.41 -25.93
CA ASP A 200 4.35 7.36 -26.23
C ASP A 200 4.58 8.70 -25.50
N TYR A 201 5.67 9.38 -25.83
CA TYR A 201 6.05 10.63 -25.15
C TYR A 201 5.00 11.73 -25.27
N ILE A 202 4.11 11.65 -26.27
CA ILE A 202 3.01 12.60 -26.47
C ILE A 202 2.00 12.52 -25.31
N THR A 203 1.83 11.35 -24.71
CA THR A 203 0.89 11.12 -23.59
C THR A 203 1.62 10.91 -22.26
N SER A 204 2.89 11.31 -22.13
CA SER A 204 3.63 11.12 -20.87
C SER A 204 2.88 11.66 -19.64
N GLY A 205 2.75 10.83 -18.60
CA GLY A 205 2.02 11.16 -17.37
C GLY A 205 0.48 11.05 -17.46
N HIS A 206 -0.09 10.85 -18.65
CA HIS A 206 -1.53 10.62 -18.84
C HIS A 206 -2.03 9.42 -18.05
N SER A 207 -1.38 8.26 -18.23
CA SER A 207 -1.73 7.02 -17.53
C SER A 207 -1.77 7.20 -16.02
N ARG A 208 -0.87 8.03 -15.47
CA ARG A 208 -0.82 8.36 -14.04
C ARG A 208 -1.98 9.25 -13.63
N ARG A 209 -2.30 10.32 -14.37
CA ARG A 209 -3.45 11.18 -14.09
C ARG A 209 -4.79 10.44 -14.16
N VAL A 210 -4.98 9.65 -15.23
CA VAL A 210 -6.15 8.75 -15.39
C VAL A 210 -6.29 7.83 -14.19
N THR A 211 -5.17 7.24 -13.74
CA THR A 211 -5.14 6.37 -12.56
C THR A 211 -5.55 7.12 -11.29
N LEU A 212 -5.08 8.34 -11.08
CA LEU A 212 -5.43 9.14 -9.91
C LEU A 212 -6.92 9.52 -9.90
N TYR A 213 -7.49 9.92 -11.05
CA TYR A 213 -8.94 10.15 -11.15
C TYR A 213 -9.74 8.88 -10.84
N ALA A 214 -9.34 7.75 -11.43
CA ALA A 214 -10.02 6.47 -11.26
C ALA A 214 -10.00 5.98 -9.80
N VAL A 215 -8.86 6.13 -9.11
CA VAL A 215 -8.72 5.80 -7.69
C VAL A 215 -9.63 6.69 -6.83
N GLU A 216 -9.73 7.99 -7.14
CA GLU A 216 -10.56 8.89 -6.35
C GLU A 216 -12.06 8.59 -6.55
N ILE A 217 -12.49 8.28 -7.77
CA ILE A 217 -13.86 7.83 -8.03
C ILE A 217 -14.15 6.54 -7.28
N ALA A 218 -13.24 5.57 -7.31
CA ALA A 218 -13.39 4.30 -6.59
C ALA A 218 -13.52 4.51 -5.06
N ARG A 219 -12.80 5.49 -4.49
CA ARG A 219 -12.95 5.90 -3.08
C ARG A 219 -14.30 6.55 -2.79
N LEU A 220 -14.75 7.47 -3.64
CA LEU A 220 -16.08 8.10 -3.51
C LEU A 220 -17.21 7.07 -3.60
N MET A 221 -17.01 6.01 -4.38
CA MET A 221 -17.90 4.85 -4.48
C MET A 221 -17.81 3.88 -3.29
N ARG A 222 -16.89 4.12 -2.34
CA ARG A 222 -16.65 3.29 -1.15
C ARG A 222 -16.27 1.85 -1.46
N LEU A 223 -15.50 1.65 -2.54
CA LEU A 223 -14.95 0.35 -2.88
C LEU A 223 -13.89 -0.06 -1.85
N SER A 224 -13.69 -1.37 -1.70
CA SER A 224 -12.64 -1.92 -0.84
C SER A 224 -11.24 -1.55 -1.36
N GLN A 225 -10.24 -1.57 -0.48
CA GLN A 225 -8.85 -1.27 -0.88
C GLN A 225 -8.33 -2.24 -1.95
N GLU A 226 -8.83 -3.49 -1.95
CA GLU A 226 -8.50 -4.48 -2.98
C GLU A 226 -9.07 -4.09 -4.35
N GLU A 227 -10.34 -3.72 -4.42
CA GLU A 227 -10.98 -3.25 -5.65
C GLU A 227 -10.32 -1.97 -6.18
N ILE A 228 -9.98 -1.04 -5.28
CA ILE A 228 -9.24 0.18 -5.64
C ILE A 228 -7.88 -0.17 -6.26
N ASN A 229 -7.16 -1.16 -5.71
CA ASN A 229 -5.86 -1.58 -6.24
C ASN A 229 -5.99 -2.23 -7.62
N VAL A 230 -7.03 -3.05 -7.85
CA VAL A 230 -7.33 -3.61 -9.17
C VAL A 230 -7.55 -2.51 -10.20
N ILE A 231 -8.40 -1.53 -9.87
CA ILE A 231 -8.67 -0.37 -10.74
C ILE A 231 -7.37 0.40 -10.97
N ARG A 232 -6.61 0.71 -9.92
CA ARG A 232 -5.33 1.44 -10.01
C ARG A 232 -4.38 0.80 -11.02
N TYR A 233 -4.10 -0.50 -10.89
CA TYR A 233 -3.16 -1.17 -11.78
C TYR A 233 -3.70 -1.33 -13.21
N ALA A 234 -5.00 -1.57 -13.36
CA ALA A 234 -5.63 -1.63 -14.68
C ALA A 234 -5.63 -0.26 -15.38
N SER A 235 -5.91 0.83 -14.65
CA SER A 235 -5.81 2.21 -15.15
C SER A 235 -4.39 2.56 -15.55
N LEU A 236 -3.38 2.14 -14.78
CA LEU A 236 -1.99 2.47 -15.08
C LEU A 236 -1.46 1.78 -16.35
N LEU A 237 -2.07 0.65 -16.72
CA LEU A 237 -1.65 -0.20 -17.84
C LEU A 237 -2.67 -0.29 -18.98
N HIS A 238 -3.76 0.48 -18.95
CA HIS A 238 -4.86 0.39 -19.91
C HIS A 238 -4.37 0.48 -21.37
N ASP A 239 -3.34 1.31 -21.58
CA ASP A 239 -2.74 1.61 -22.87
C ASP A 239 -1.48 0.80 -23.23
N ILE A 240 -1.09 -0.21 -22.44
CA ILE A 240 0.16 -0.99 -22.68
C ILE A 240 0.21 -1.63 -24.08
N GLY A 241 -0.96 -1.92 -24.66
CA GLY A 241 -1.09 -2.43 -26.02
C GLY A 241 -0.64 -1.48 -27.12
N LYS A 242 -0.47 -0.17 -26.85
CA LYS A 242 0.12 0.79 -27.82
C LYS A 242 1.54 0.39 -28.26
N ILE A 243 2.24 -0.43 -27.47
CA ILE A 243 3.53 -1.04 -27.85
C ILE A 243 3.40 -1.90 -29.13
N GLY A 244 2.23 -2.49 -29.38
CA GLY A 244 1.99 -3.26 -30.61
C GLY A 244 1.52 -2.42 -31.80
N ILE A 245 1.33 -1.11 -31.64
CA ILE A 245 0.81 -0.24 -32.69
C ILE A 245 1.97 0.37 -33.51
N PRO A 246 1.89 0.37 -34.86
CA PRO A 246 2.89 0.99 -35.71
C PRO A 246 3.04 2.50 -35.46
N GLU A 247 4.28 2.98 -35.40
CA GLU A 247 4.60 4.39 -35.12
C GLU A 247 3.98 5.36 -36.13
N ILE A 248 3.93 4.98 -37.42
CA ILE A 248 3.33 5.81 -38.48
C ILE A 248 1.85 6.11 -38.24
N VAL A 249 1.16 5.22 -37.52
CA VAL A 249 -0.25 5.39 -37.14
C VAL A 249 -0.33 6.13 -35.80
N LEU A 250 0.47 5.71 -34.81
CA LEU A 250 0.44 6.25 -33.44
C LEU A 250 0.81 7.75 -33.39
N PHE A 251 1.82 8.18 -34.16
CA PHE A 251 2.31 9.57 -34.17
C PHE A 251 1.76 10.41 -35.33
N LYS A 252 0.65 9.98 -35.95
CA LYS A 252 0.08 10.70 -37.08
C LYS A 252 -0.55 12.02 -36.63
N ASN A 253 0.02 13.14 -37.09
CA ASN A 253 -0.49 14.50 -36.78
C ASN A 253 -1.72 14.92 -37.61
N LYS A 254 -2.30 14.03 -38.40
CA LYS A 254 -3.50 14.27 -39.23
C LYS A 254 -4.59 13.30 -38.82
N LYS A 255 -5.84 13.58 -39.23
CA LYS A 255 -6.94 12.62 -39.07
C LYS A 255 -6.54 11.26 -39.64
N LEU A 256 -6.80 10.22 -38.87
CA LEU A 256 -6.60 8.84 -39.25
C LEU A 256 -7.61 8.48 -40.35
N THR A 257 -7.21 7.61 -41.27
CA THR A 257 -8.15 6.90 -42.15
C THR A 257 -8.92 5.85 -41.35
N GLU A 258 -9.99 5.31 -41.92
CA GLU A 258 -10.76 4.24 -41.26
C GLU A 258 -9.86 3.02 -40.96
N ASP A 259 -9.04 2.60 -41.94
CA ASP A 259 -8.10 1.49 -41.77
C ASP A 259 -7.07 1.74 -40.66
N GLU A 260 -6.57 2.98 -40.55
CA GLU A 260 -5.64 3.38 -39.51
C GLU A 260 -6.30 3.42 -38.12
N TYR A 261 -7.58 3.83 -38.09
CA TYR A 261 -8.37 3.81 -36.87
C TYR A 261 -8.63 2.38 -36.39
N GLU A 262 -8.94 1.44 -37.29
CA GLU A 262 -9.01 0.01 -36.99
C GLU A 262 -7.70 -0.53 -36.41
N ILE A 263 -6.55 -0.06 -36.92
CA ILE A 263 -5.24 -0.42 -36.36
C ILE A 263 -5.10 0.08 -34.92
N ILE A 264 -5.44 1.36 -34.65
CA ILE A 264 -5.34 1.92 -33.29
C ILE A 264 -6.26 1.19 -32.31
N LYS A 265 -7.50 0.87 -32.67
CA LYS A 265 -8.45 0.16 -31.78
C LYS A 265 -7.89 -1.16 -31.25
N ARG A 266 -6.96 -1.80 -31.96
CA ARG A 266 -6.31 -3.04 -31.52
C ARG A 266 -5.48 -2.88 -30.25
N HIS A 267 -5.11 -1.67 -29.83
CA HIS A 267 -4.33 -1.50 -28.59
C HIS A 267 -5.09 -2.07 -27.39
N ALA A 268 -6.42 -1.95 -27.32
CA ALA A 268 -7.21 -2.48 -26.21
C ALA A 268 -7.14 -4.01 -26.12
N SER A 269 -7.29 -4.73 -27.24
CA SER A 269 -7.14 -6.19 -27.27
C SER A 269 -5.70 -6.66 -27.09
N LEU A 270 -4.72 -5.87 -27.56
CA LEU A 270 -3.31 -6.10 -27.29
C LEU A 270 -2.97 -5.90 -25.81
N SER A 271 -3.54 -4.90 -25.13
CA SER A 271 -3.41 -4.70 -23.68
C SER A 271 -3.88 -5.94 -22.95
N LYS A 272 -5.06 -6.48 -23.29
CA LYS A 272 -5.56 -7.75 -22.73
C LYS A 272 -4.55 -8.89 -22.94
N SER A 273 -4.06 -9.06 -24.16
CA SER A 273 -3.15 -10.15 -24.54
C SER A 273 -1.80 -10.07 -23.83
N ILE A 274 -1.22 -8.87 -23.72
CA ILE A 274 0.06 -8.63 -23.03
C ILE A 274 -0.12 -8.89 -21.53
N LEU A 275 -1.13 -8.28 -20.91
CA LEU A 275 -1.35 -8.40 -19.47
C LEU A 275 -1.75 -9.82 -19.06
N SER A 276 -2.46 -10.56 -19.91
CA SER A 276 -2.82 -11.97 -19.64
C SER A 276 -1.61 -12.92 -19.58
N LYS A 277 -0.41 -12.49 -19.99
CA LYS A 277 0.83 -13.26 -19.80
C LYS A 277 1.39 -13.15 -18.38
N ILE A 278 0.98 -12.12 -17.62
CA ILE A 278 1.39 -11.93 -16.23
C ILE A 278 0.55 -12.85 -15.35
N HIS A 279 1.21 -13.59 -14.46
CA HIS A 279 0.52 -14.38 -13.45
C HIS A 279 0.05 -13.48 -12.29
N PHE A 280 -1.11 -12.84 -12.46
CA PHE A 280 -1.70 -12.04 -11.40
C PHE A 280 -2.17 -12.92 -10.23
N GLN A 281 -1.94 -12.42 -9.01
CA GLN A 281 -2.52 -12.96 -7.79
C GLN A 281 -4.04 -13.06 -7.94
N ARG A 282 -4.69 -14.01 -7.24
CA ARG A 282 -6.14 -14.27 -7.38
C ARG A 282 -7.00 -13.00 -7.29
N ARG A 283 -6.66 -12.09 -6.38
CA ARG A 283 -7.37 -10.82 -6.14
C ARG A 283 -7.18 -9.78 -7.25
N LEU A 284 -6.18 -9.96 -8.12
CA LEU A 284 -5.79 -9.04 -9.19
C LEU A 284 -6.07 -9.59 -10.60
N ARG A 285 -6.76 -10.72 -10.72
CA ARG A 285 -6.96 -11.42 -12.01
C ARG A 285 -7.79 -10.65 -13.03
N ASP A 286 -8.58 -9.68 -12.58
CA ASP A 286 -9.46 -8.91 -13.46
C ASP A 286 -8.74 -7.75 -14.17
N ILE A 287 -7.49 -7.45 -13.79
CA ILE A 287 -6.69 -6.36 -14.38
C ILE A 287 -6.70 -6.39 -15.92
N PRO A 288 -6.41 -7.51 -16.62
CA PRO A 288 -6.39 -7.54 -18.08
C PRO A 288 -7.74 -7.22 -18.72
N ALA A 289 -8.85 -7.68 -18.12
CA ALA A 289 -10.20 -7.45 -18.64
C ALA A 289 -10.65 -6.00 -18.41
N ILE A 290 -10.34 -5.43 -17.24
CA ILE A 290 -10.61 -4.04 -16.92
C ILE A 290 -9.79 -3.10 -17.82
N ALA A 291 -8.48 -3.35 -17.95
CA ALA A 291 -7.60 -2.57 -18.79
C ALA A 291 -8.05 -2.58 -20.26
N ALA A 292 -8.57 -3.70 -20.76
CA ALA A 292 -9.01 -3.81 -22.16
C ALA A 292 -10.39 -3.19 -22.44
N SER A 293 -11.21 -2.94 -21.41
CA SER A 293 -12.60 -2.50 -21.58
C SER A 293 -12.80 -0.99 -21.47
N HIS A 294 -11.73 -0.20 -21.36
CA HIS A 294 -11.81 1.26 -21.21
C HIS A 294 -12.35 2.01 -22.45
N HIS A 295 -12.48 1.33 -23.59
CA HIS A 295 -13.15 1.84 -24.79
C HIS A 295 -14.47 1.13 -25.12
N GLU A 296 -14.96 0.26 -24.22
CA GLU A 296 -16.31 -0.27 -24.30
C GLU A 296 -17.31 0.83 -23.98
N LYS A 297 -18.49 0.75 -24.59
CA LYS A 297 -19.57 1.72 -24.43
C LYS A 297 -20.79 1.03 -23.86
N ILE A 298 -21.51 1.71 -22.97
CA ILE A 298 -22.71 1.16 -22.31
C ILE A 298 -23.73 0.60 -23.30
N ASP A 299 -23.85 1.19 -24.50
CA ASP A 299 -24.76 0.76 -25.56
C ASP A 299 -24.28 -0.47 -26.37
N GLY A 300 -23.02 -0.90 -26.22
CA GLY A 300 -22.39 -2.01 -26.94
C GLY A 300 -21.71 -1.62 -28.25
N THR A 301 -21.63 -0.33 -28.60
CA THR A 301 -20.96 0.16 -29.82
C THR A 301 -19.45 0.40 -29.64
N GLY A 302 -18.93 0.09 -28.45
CA GLY A 302 -17.52 0.19 -28.11
C GLY A 302 -16.69 -0.99 -28.63
N TYR A 303 -15.44 -1.06 -28.16
CA TYR A 303 -14.48 -2.09 -28.56
C TYR A 303 -13.57 -2.42 -27.36
N PRO A 304 -12.86 -3.57 -27.35
CA PRO A 304 -12.66 -4.54 -28.44
C PRO A 304 -13.72 -5.64 -28.57
N GLU A 305 -14.55 -5.89 -27.56
CA GLU A 305 -15.47 -7.02 -27.49
C GLU A 305 -16.94 -6.61 -27.70
N GLY A 306 -17.27 -5.32 -27.66
CA GLY A 306 -18.64 -4.82 -27.84
C GLY A 306 -19.51 -5.17 -26.63
N LEU A 307 -18.92 -5.13 -25.44
CA LEU A 307 -19.60 -5.44 -24.17
C LEU A 307 -20.68 -4.38 -23.90
N LYS A 308 -21.81 -4.80 -23.34
CA LYS A 308 -22.97 -3.93 -23.09
C LYS A 308 -23.33 -3.85 -21.61
N GLY A 309 -23.61 -2.63 -21.13
CA GLY A 309 -24.09 -2.37 -19.77
C GLY A 309 -23.25 -3.06 -18.69
N GLU A 310 -23.87 -4.00 -17.96
CA GLU A 310 -23.25 -4.73 -16.85
C GLU A 310 -22.18 -5.76 -17.27
N GLN A 311 -22.05 -6.05 -18.57
CA GLN A 311 -20.95 -6.89 -19.05
C GLN A 311 -19.60 -6.17 -18.98
N ILE A 312 -19.61 -4.82 -18.97
CA ILE A 312 -18.41 -4.01 -18.84
C ILE A 312 -18.01 -3.98 -17.37
N PRO A 313 -16.79 -4.45 -17.01
CA PRO A 313 -16.29 -4.35 -15.65
C PRO A 313 -16.37 -2.91 -15.13
N LEU A 314 -16.75 -2.73 -13.87
CA LEU A 314 -16.87 -1.40 -13.25
C LEU A 314 -15.59 -0.56 -13.41
N GLY A 315 -14.42 -1.17 -13.25
CA GLY A 315 -13.15 -0.49 -13.48
C GLY A 315 -13.00 0.04 -14.91
N GLY A 316 -13.48 -0.68 -15.92
CA GLY A 316 -13.45 -0.24 -17.32
C GLY A 316 -14.36 0.96 -17.54
N LYS A 317 -15.57 0.94 -16.95
CA LYS A 317 -16.51 2.08 -16.93
C LYS A 317 -15.88 3.33 -16.29
N ILE A 318 -15.12 3.15 -15.20
CA ILE A 318 -14.40 4.24 -14.51
C ILE A 318 -13.27 4.80 -15.39
N ILE A 319 -12.42 3.93 -15.94
CA ILE A 319 -11.28 4.35 -16.77
C ILE A 319 -11.75 5.10 -18.00
N ALA A 320 -12.82 4.65 -18.67
CA ALA A 320 -13.37 5.31 -19.85
C ALA A 320 -13.69 6.80 -19.62
N VAL A 321 -14.32 7.13 -18.49
CA VAL A 321 -14.63 8.52 -18.12
C VAL A 321 -13.36 9.32 -17.84
N CYS A 322 -12.42 8.72 -17.10
CA CYS A 322 -11.17 9.37 -16.71
C CYS A 322 -10.25 9.65 -17.91
N ASP A 323 -10.16 8.70 -18.84
CA ASP A 323 -9.37 8.81 -20.07
C ASP A 323 -9.90 9.94 -20.96
N VAL A 324 -11.21 9.97 -21.22
CA VAL A 324 -11.82 11.04 -22.02
C VAL A 324 -11.67 12.40 -21.35
N PHE A 325 -11.85 12.49 -20.04
CA PHE A 325 -11.63 13.74 -19.32
C PHE A 325 -10.19 14.21 -19.42
N ASP A 326 -9.20 13.34 -19.15
CA ASP A 326 -7.78 13.71 -19.22
C ASP A 326 -7.38 14.07 -20.65
N ALA A 327 -7.87 13.34 -21.66
CA ALA A 327 -7.59 13.61 -23.06
C ALA A 327 -8.12 14.99 -23.53
N LEU A 328 -9.25 15.44 -22.99
CA LEU A 328 -9.85 16.75 -23.32
C LEU A 328 -9.30 17.91 -22.50
N THR A 329 -8.80 17.64 -21.29
CA THR A 329 -8.25 18.65 -20.37
C THR A 329 -6.72 18.72 -20.37
N SER A 330 -6.04 17.77 -21.01
CA SER A 330 -4.58 17.81 -21.20
C SER A 330 -4.18 18.76 -22.32
N ARG A 331 -3.07 19.49 -22.11
CA ARG A 331 -2.43 20.24 -23.18
C ARG A 331 -1.67 19.29 -24.09
N ARG A 332 -1.87 19.42 -25.39
CA ARG A 332 -1.08 18.71 -26.42
C ARG A 332 -0.38 19.76 -27.29
N GLN A 333 0.68 19.38 -28.02
CA GLN A 333 1.50 20.29 -28.87
C GLN A 333 0.68 21.24 -29.77
N TYR A 334 -0.58 20.92 -30.06
CA TYR A 334 -1.45 21.68 -30.96
C TYR A 334 -2.82 22.06 -30.34
N ARG A 335 -3.02 21.86 -29.03
CA ARG A 335 -4.34 22.09 -28.38
C ARG A 335 -4.19 22.53 -26.92
N ASP A 336 -4.73 23.71 -26.61
CA ASP A 336 -4.94 24.17 -25.24
C ASP A 336 -6.02 23.34 -24.53
N ARG A 337 -6.04 23.38 -23.20
CA ARG A 337 -7.07 22.70 -22.38
C ARG A 337 -8.46 23.15 -22.84
N MET A 338 -9.41 22.22 -22.97
CA MET A 338 -10.81 22.58 -23.21
C MET A 338 -11.41 23.22 -21.95
N GLU A 339 -12.36 24.15 -22.10
CA GLU A 339 -13.16 24.65 -20.98
C GLU A 339 -13.84 23.51 -20.23
N LEU A 340 -13.77 23.54 -18.90
CA LEU A 340 -14.19 22.43 -18.04
C LEU A 340 -15.68 22.11 -18.19
N GLU A 341 -16.52 23.13 -18.33
CA GLU A 341 -17.97 22.99 -18.55
C GLU A 341 -18.25 22.26 -19.85
N LYS A 342 -17.48 22.54 -20.92
CA LYS A 342 -17.64 21.87 -22.21
C LYS A 342 -17.25 20.40 -22.12
N VAL A 343 -16.17 20.08 -21.38
CA VAL A 343 -15.76 18.69 -21.14
C VAL A 343 -16.86 17.95 -20.39
N MET A 344 -17.39 18.56 -19.33
CA MET A 344 -18.45 17.95 -18.53
C MET A 344 -19.76 17.84 -19.30
N ASP A 345 -20.12 18.82 -20.14
CA ASP A 345 -21.27 18.74 -21.04
C ASP A 345 -21.16 17.56 -22.01
N ILE A 346 -19.95 17.25 -22.53
CA ILE A 346 -19.72 16.09 -23.39
C ILE A 346 -19.97 14.79 -22.62
N LEU A 347 -19.36 14.65 -21.43
CA LEU A 347 -19.52 13.47 -20.59
C LEU A 347 -20.99 13.27 -20.16
N GLU A 348 -21.69 14.35 -19.81
CA GLU A 348 -23.10 14.33 -19.40
C GLU A 348 -24.03 13.93 -20.56
N LYS A 349 -23.78 14.44 -21.77
CA LYS A 349 -24.59 14.12 -22.97
C LYS A 349 -24.46 12.67 -23.42
N GLU A 350 -23.32 12.04 -23.16
CA GLU A 350 -23.07 10.64 -23.53
C GLU A 350 -23.29 9.66 -22.36
N THR A 351 -23.95 10.11 -21.28
CA THR A 351 -24.41 9.19 -20.23
C THR A 351 -25.45 8.21 -20.77
N ALA A 352 -25.38 6.96 -20.30
CA ALA A 352 -26.21 5.83 -20.74
C ALA A 352 -26.02 5.37 -22.21
N THR A 353 -25.17 6.04 -23.00
CA THR A 353 -24.72 5.57 -24.32
C THR A 353 -23.26 5.14 -24.28
N SER A 354 -22.34 6.09 -24.05
CA SER A 354 -20.92 5.80 -23.90
C SER A 354 -20.55 5.51 -22.45
N PHE A 355 -21.09 6.29 -21.50
CA PHE A 355 -20.63 6.29 -20.10
C PHE A 355 -21.69 5.85 -19.10
N GLU A 356 -21.24 5.20 -18.02
CA GLU A 356 -22.07 4.84 -16.88
C GLU A 356 -22.53 6.10 -16.13
N PRO A 357 -23.84 6.39 -16.03
CA PRO A 357 -24.33 7.59 -15.37
C PRO A 357 -23.83 7.75 -13.93
N PHE A 358 -23.72 6.66 -13.17
CA PHE A 358 -23.25 6.73 -11.79
C PHE A 358 -21.77 7.12 -11.70
N VAL A 359 -20.93 6.67 -12.64
CA VAL A 359 -19.51 7.05 -12.68
C VAL A 359 -19.35 8.53 -13.00
N VAL A 360 -20.08 9.06 -14.00
CA VAL A 360 -20.04 10.49 -14.34
C VAL A 360 -20.55 11.35 -13.18
N TYR A 361 -21.58 10.88 -12.46
CA TYR A 361 -22.04 11.52 -11.24
C TYR A 361 -20.93 11.59 -10.17
N GLN A 362 -20.22 10.49 -9.92
CA GLN A 362 -19.14 10.47 -8.93
C GLN A 362 -17.93 11.30 -9.35
N PHE A 363 -17.62 11.36 -10.65
CA PHE A 363 -16.58 12.23 -11.19
C PHE A 363 -16.81 13.69 -10.79
N LYS A 364 -18.07 14.17 -10.82
CA LYS A 364 -18.42 15.53 -10.38
C LYS A 364 -18.24 15.77 -8.88
N ASN A 365 -18.21 14.72 -8.06
CA ASN A 365 -18.01 14.84 -6.61
C ASN A 365 -16.53 14.78 -6.23
N ILE A 366 -15.59 14.72 -7.18
CA ILE A 366 -14.17 14.82 -6.89
C ILE A 366 -13.89 16.19 -6.23
N PRO A 367 -13.20 16.22 -5.07
CA PRO A 367 -12.79 17.46 -4.42
C PRO A 367 -11.86 18.30 -5.30
N LEU A 368 -12.00 19.63 -5.28
CA LEU A 368 -11.25 20.53 -6.15
C LEU A 368 -9.75 20.51 -5.86
N ASN A 369 -9.35 20.36 -4.59
CA ASN A 369 -7.94 20.23 -4.23
C ASN A 369 -7.31 18.99 -4.87
N VAL A 370 -8.00 17.85 -4.81
CA VAL A 370 -7.56 16.60 -5.45
C VAL A 370 -7.50 16.77 -6.96
N LEU A 371 -8.53 17.40 -7.56
CA LEU A 371 -8.56 17.61 -9.01
C LEU A 371 -7.37 18.46 -9.49
N ILE A 372 -6.97 19.50 -8.74
CA ILE A 372 -5.78 20.31 -9.05
C ILE A 372 -4.50 19.49 -8.93
N GLU A 373 -4.33 18.73 -7.83
CA GLU A 373 -3.15 17.87 -7.64
C GLU A 373 -2.96 16.88 -8.80
N ILE A 374 -4.06 16.40 -9.40
CA ILE A 374 -4.02 15.51 -10.57
C ILE A 374 -3.74 16.30 -11.85
N LEU A 375 -4.43 17.41 -12.08
CA LEU A 375 -4.26 18.23 -13.29
C LEU A 375 -2.86 18.82 -13.43
N GLU A 376 -2.22 19.09 -12.29
CA GLU A 376 -0.89 19.68 -12.16
C GLU A 376 0.17 18.62 -11.82
N PHE A 377 -0.15 17.34 -11.99
CA PHE A 377 0.76 16.23 -11.74
C PHE A 377 2.11 16.44 -12.44
N GLY A 378 3.18 16.51 -11.65
CA GLY A 378 4.54 16.82 -12.11
C GLY A 378 5.02 18.25 -11.80
N HIS A 379 4.10 19.13 -11.36
CA HIS A 379 4.36 20.51 -10.94
C HIS A 379 3.78 20.80 -9.53
N ASN A 380 3.67 19.76 -8.70
CA ASN A 380 3.01 19.86 -7.39
C ASN A 380 3.74 20.78 -6.41
N ASP A 381 5.05 21.02 -6.61
CA ASP A 381 5.84 21.95 -5.80
C ASP A 381 5.41 23.42 -5.97
N ASP A 382 4.69 23.73 -7.07
CA ASP A 382 4.18 25.07 -7.37
C ASP A 382 2.76 25.33 -6.82
N LEU A 383 2.21 24.38 -6.04
CA LEU A 383 0.88 24.48 -5.45
C LEU A 383 0.93 25.12 -4.06
N ASP A 384 0.08 26.13 -3.84
CA ASP A 384 -0.06 26.79 -2.54
C ASP A 384 -0.90 25.92 -1.59
N ARG A 385 -0.39 25.69 -0.37
CA ARG A 385 -1.06 24.81 0.61
C ARG A 385 -2.34 25.40 1.17
N ASP A 386 -2.42 26.73 1.32
CA ASP A 386 -3.60 27.40 1.84
C ASP A 386 -4.73 27.37 0.80
N ASP A 387 -4.38 27.50 -0.50
CA ASP A 387 -5.34 27.28 -1.59
C ASP A 387 -5.89 25.85 -1.59
N LEU A 388 -5.03 24.84 -1.50
CA LEU A 388 -5.46 23.43 -1.48
C LEU A 388 -6.33 23.12 -0.27
N GLN A 389 -5.98 23.67 0.90
CA GLN A 389 -6.78 23.50 2.11
C GLN A 389 -8.15 24.18 1.98
N PHE A 390 -8.23 25.35 1.33
CA PHE A 390 -9.49 26.02 1.05
C PHE A 390 -10.36 25.25 0.04
N LEU A 391 -9.76 24.74 -1.04
CA LEU A 391 -10.47 24.03 -2.10
C LEU A 391 -10.94 22.62 -1.69
N ARG A 392 -10.47 22.09 -0.56
CA ARG A 392 -10.85 20.78 -0.05
C ARG A 392 -12.35 20.65 0.25
N ASP A 393 -13.00 21.75 0.62
CA ASP A 393 -14.42 21.77 1.00
C ASP A 393 -15.37 21.90 -0.20
N TYR A 394 -14.82 21.98 -1.42
CA TYR A 394 -15.56 22.14 -2.66
C TYR A 394 -15.31 21.00 -3.63
N THR A 395 -16.29 20.70 -4.46
CA THR A 395 -16.24 19.66 -5.49
C THR A 395 -16.31 20.26 -6.89
N LEU A 396 -15.98 19.44 -7.90
CA LEU A 396 -16.18 19.81 -9.30
C LEU A 396 -17.63 20.23 -9.60
N LYS A 397 -18.61 19.61 -8.94
CA LYS A 397 -20.03 19.96 -9.07
C LYS A 397 -20.30 21.40 -8.63
N ASP A 398 -19.70 21.83 -7.53
CA ASP A 398 -19.88 23.19 -7.00
C ASP A 398 -19.27 24.21 -7.95
N LEU A 399 -18.07 23.93 -8.47
CA LEU A 399 -17.43 24.75 -9.50
C LEU A 399 -18.30 24.86 -10.76
N LEU A 400 -18.84 23.75 -11.27
CA LEU A 400 -19.72 23.77 -12.44
C LEU A 400 -21.01 24.57 -12.19
N GLN A 401 -21.56 24.50 -10.98
CA GLN A 401 -22.74 25.29 -10.60
C GLN A 401 -22.43 26.80 -10.63
N VAL A 402 -21.31 27.21 -10.06
CA VAL A 402 -20.86 28.61 -10.07
C VAL A 402 -20.60 29.09 -11.50
N ARG A 403 -19.92 28.29 -12.32
CA ARG A 403 -19.62 28.66 -13.71
C ARG A 403 -20.86 28.75 -14.61
N ARG A 404 -21.89 27.95 -14.33
CA ARG A 404 -23.15 27.97 -15.11
C ARG A 404 -24.14 29.05 -14.64
N ASN A 405 -24.22 29.30 -13.33
CA ASN A 405 -25.28 30.13 -12.73
C ASN A 405 -24.77 31.43 -12.10
N GLY A 406 -23.45 31.64 -12.02
CA GLY A 406 -22.81 32.72 -11.28
C GLY A 406 -22.62 32.41 -9.80
N ALA A 407 -21.61 33.03 -9.20
CA ALA A 407 -21.36 32.94 -7.76
C ALA A 407 -22.45 33.65 -6.95
N GLN A 408 -22.93 33.02 -5.89
CA GLN A 408 -23.95 33.55 -4.98
C GLN A 408 -23.34 34.24 -3.75
N ASN A 409 -22.07 34.00 -3.46
CA ASN A 409 -21.34 34.57 -2.32
C ASN A 409 -19.83 34.71 -2.62
N ASP A 410 -19.13 35.45 -1.78
CA ASP A 410 -17.69 35.72 -1.95
C ASP A 410 -16.83 34.46 -1.91
N ASN A 411 -17.24 33.43 -1.16
CA ASN A 411 -16.50 32.18 -1.09
C ASN A 411 -16.59 31.38 -2.41
N GLU A 412 -17.76 31.37 -3.05
CA GLU A 412 -17.96 30.76 -4.38
C GLU A 412 -17.14 31.48 -5.45
N ALA A 413 -17.13 32.82 -5.44
CA ALA A 413 -16.33 33.61 -6.36
C ALA A 413 -14.82 33.35 -6.15
N LYS A 414 -14.37 33.29 -4.89
CA LYS A 414 -12.99 32.96 -4.54
C LYS A 414 -12.62 31.53 -4.95
N MET A 415 -13.51 30.56 -4.75
CA MET A 415 -13.31 29.17 -5.17
C MET A 415 -13.09 29.07 -6.68
N GLU A 416 -13.93 29.72 -7.48
CA GLU A 416 -13.77 29.76 -8.93
C GLU A 416 -12.43 30.41 -9.32
N GLU A 417 -12.12 31.58 -8.75
CA GLU A 417 -10.89 32.33 -9.04
C GLU A 417 -9.64 31.48 -8.75
N VAL A 418 -9.57 30.89 -7.55
CA VAL A 418 -8.42 30.09 -7.11
C VAL A 418 -8.27 28.86 -7.99
N PHE A 419 -9.36 28.13 -8.28
CA PHE A 419 -9.30 26.95 -9.13
C PHE A 419 -8.86 27.29 -10.56
N MET A 420 -9.47 28.32 -11.17
CA MET A 420 -9.17 28.70 -12.55
C MET A 420 -7.76 29.26 -12.71
N ARG A 421 -7.19 29.87 -11.66
CA ARG A 421 -5.77 30.24 -11.64
C ARG A 421 -4.84 29.05 -11.91
N TYR A 422 -5.13 27.89 -11.32
CA TYR A 422 -4.38 26.65 -11.58
C TYR A 422 -4.75 26.06 -12.94
N TYR A 423 -6.04 25.92 -13.24
CA TYR A 423 -6.50 25.31 -14.49
C TYR A 423 -5.94 25.99 -15.75
N LEU A 424 -5.87 27.32 -15.74
CA LEU A 424 -5.38 28.14 -16.85
C LEU A 424 -3.87 28.38 -16.81
N ARG A 425 -3.18 28.01 -15.72
CA ARG A 425 -1.74 28.26 -15.52
C ARG A 425 -0.93 27.74 -16.70
N LYS A 426 -0.10 28.57 -17.32
CA LYS A 426 0.79 28.18 -18.42
C LYS A 426 2.20 27.94 -17.91
N TYR A 427 2.68 26.70 -18.03
CA TYR A 427 4.10 26.39 -17.88
C TYR A 427 4.81 26.69 -19.20
N ARG A 428 6.01 27.27 -19.14
CA ARG A 428 6.87 27.32 -20.33
C ARG A 428 7.33 25.89 -20.59
N LEU A 429 6.93 25.35 -21.74
CA LEU A 429 7.41 24.07 -22.26
C LEU A 429 8.90 24.12 -22.57
#